data_AF-A0A1B8PXT9-F1
#
_entry.id   AF-A0A1B8PXT9-F1
#
_cell.length_a   1.000
_cell.length_b   1.000
_cell.length_c   1.000
_cell.angle_alpha   90.00
_cell.angle_beta   90.00
_cell.angle_gamma   90.00
#
_symmetry.space_group_name_H-M   'P 1'
#
loop_
_entity.id
_entity.type
_entity.pdbx_description
1 polymer ?
#
loop_
_entity_poly.entity_id
_entity_poly.type
_entity_poly.pdbx_seq_one_letter_code
_entity_poly.pdbx_strand_id
1 'polypeptide(L)'
;MLKAFLLFLYATIKTIGLIILWFVLAGVISHGISELNTERYQLNDTPHDGFMIIGTDADNGYYRQTWQEYQTNPKLPLTIPDKDCIEDCLKQLDNGNYLFINESAMYMSHSEYQIKGNKIIPISFKTYHLGHIFVGMIGAFFVRGFLKYLFSIFQIRKDKQAMISYHKELAKNLLIACAVLGIFWAVIYLTA
;
A
#
# COMPACT_ATOMS: atom_id res chain seq x y z
N MET A 1 -43.57 5.21 -17.91
CA MET A 1 -42.62 4.10 -17.65
C MET A 1 -41.23 4.34 -18.25
N LEU A 2 -41.10 4.70 -19.53
CA LEU A 2 -39.79 4.94 -20.18
C LEU A 2 -38.88 5.96 -19.46
N LYS A 3 -39.42 7.10 -19.00
CA LYS A 3 -38.66 8.14 -18.30
C LYS A 3 -38.07 7.64 -16.96
N ALA A 4 -38.85 6.88 -16.19
CA ALA A 4 -38.39 6.31 -14.92
C ALA A 4 -37.30 5.26 -15.15
N PHE A 5 -37.46 4.43 -16.19
CA PHE A 5 -36.45 3.44 -16.60
C PHE A 5 -35.14 4.11 -17.03
N LEU A 6 -35.19 5.18 -17.83
CA LEU A 6 -34.00 5.92 -18.25
C LEU A 6 -33.29 6.61 -17.07
N LEU A 7 -34.03 7.17 -16.11
CA LEU A 7 -33.46 7.75 -14.90
C LEU A 7 -32.78 6.69 -14.01
N PHE A 8 -33.40 5.51 -13.88
CA PHE A 8 -32.82 4.38 -13.18
C PHE A 8 -31.52 3.92 -13.85
N LEU A 9 -31.52 3.72 -15.17
CA LEU A 9 -30.34 3.29 -15.92
C LEU A 9 -29.18 4.29 -15.77
N TYR A 10 -29.48 5.59 -15.88
CA TYR A 10 -28.49 6.66 -15.66
C TYR A 10 -27.92 6.65 -14.24
N ALA A 11 -28.78 6.49 -13.22
CA ALA A 11 -28.33 6.40 -11.82
C ALA A 11 -27.41 5.21 -11.58
N THR A 12 -27.72 4.05 -12.17
CA THR A 12 -26.91 2.83 -12.08
C THR A 12 -25.56 3.01 -12.76
N ILE A 13 -25.51 3.48 -14.01
CA ILE A 13 -24.27 3.74 -14.75
C ILE A 13 -23.39 4.74 -14.00
N LYS A 14 -23.99 5.82 -13.50
CA LYS A 14 -23.27 6.83 -12.70
C LYS A 14 -22.67 6.20 -11.43
N THR A 15 -23.42 5.35 -10.75
CA THR A 15 -22.96 4.69 -9.52
C THR A 15 -21.81 3.73 -9.81
N ILE A 16 -21.91 2.93 -10.86
CA ILE A 16 -20.84 2.03 -11.31
C ILE A 16 -19.58 2.83 -11.66
N GLY A 17 -19.69 3.90 -12.44
CA GLY A 17 -18.56 4.76 -12.78
C GLY A 17 -17.87 5.37 -11.56
N LEU A 18 -18.66 5.76 -10.54
CA LEU A 18 -18.14 6.28 -9.28
C LEU A 18 -17.41 5.21 -8.44
N ILE A 19 -17.88 3.96 -8.47
CA ILE A 19 -17.23 2.82 -7.82
C ILE A 19 -15.91 2.49 -8.52
N ILE A 20 -15.92 2.40 -9.85
CA ILE A 20 -14.70 2.15 -10.65
C ILE A 20 -13.66 3.24 -10.39
N LEU A 21 -14.06 4.52 -10.43
CA LEU A 21 -13.16 5.63 -10.15
C LEU A 21 -12.56 5.52 -8.74
N TRP A 22 -13.36 5.11 -7.75
CA TRP A 22 -12.87 4.94 -6.39
C TRP A 22 -11.84 3.80 -6.29
N PHE A 23 -12.07 2.66 -6.93
CA PHE A 23 -11.09 1.57 -6.98
C PHE A 23 -9.80 1.97 -7.70
N VAL A 24 -9.90 2.69 -8.83
CA VAL A 24 -8.72 3.20 -9.55
C VAL A 24 -7.92 4.15 -8.66
N LEU A 25 -8.58 5.11 -8.00
CA LEU A 25 -7.92 6.03 -7.07
C LEU A 25 -7.26 5.29 -5.90
N ALA A 26 -7.95 4.31 -5.32
CA ALA A 26 -7.43 3.51 -4.22
C ALA A 26 -6.18 2.73 -4.65
N GLY A 27 -6.21 2.13 -5.84
CA GLY A 27 -5.07 1.43 -6.43
C GLY A 27 -3.88 2.35 -6.66
N VAL A 28 -4.10 3.53 -7.25
CA VAL A 28 -3.03 4.51 -7.51
C VAL A 28 -2.40 5.01 -6.20
N ILE A 29 -3.22 5.35 -5.20
CA ILE A 29 -2.73 5.81 -3.89
C ILE A 29 -1.98 4.69 -3.17
N SER A 30 -2.54 3.48 -3.14
CA SER A 30 -1.89 2.31 -2.53
C SER A 30 -0.54 2.02 -3.19
N HIS A 31 -0.47 2.11 -4.52
CA HIS A 31 0.77 1.92 -5.26
C HIS A 31 1.79 3.00 -4.87
N GLY A 32 1.40 4.28 -4.88
CA GLY A 32 2.28 5.37 -4.45
C GLY A 32 2.82 5.20 -3.02
N ILE A 33 1.96 4.82 -2.06
CA ILE A 33 2.39 4.56 -0.68
C ILE A 33 3.39 3.40 -0.63
N SER A 34 3.11 2.33 -1.37
CA SER A 34 4.02 1.18 -1.41
C SER A 34 5.40 1.53 -1.97
N GLU A 35 5.50 2.45 -2.92
CA GLU A 35 6.78 2.92 -3.45
C GLU A 35 7.59 3.73 -2.43
N LEU A 36 6.91 4.54 -1.62
CA LEU A 36 7.53 5.34 -0.56
C LEU A 36 8.13 4.48 0.56
N ASN A 37 7.60 3.28 0.78
CA ASN A 37 8.08 2.35 1.82
C ASN A 37 9.26 1.49 1.36
N THR A 38 10.08 2.00 0.42
CA THR A 38 11.34 1.37 0.06
C THR A 38 12.43 1.91 0.96
N GLU A 39 12.88 1.08 1.90
CA GLU A 39 14.03 1.38 2.73
C GLU A 39 15.32 1.04 1.98
N ARG A 40 16.30 1.95 2.01
CA ARG A 40 17.62 1.74 1.38
C ARG A 40 18.68 1.70 2.45
N TYR A 41 19.52 0.67 2.39
CA TYR A 41 20.57 0.41 3.35
C TYR A 41 21.93 0.83 2.79
N GLN A 42 22.76 1.42 3.65
CA GLN A 42 24.18 1.64 3.42
C GLN A 42 25.01 0.41 3.81
N LEU A 43 26.29 0.41 3.41
CA LEU A 43 27.21 -0.73 3.50
C LEU A 43 27.39 -1.31 4.93
N ASN A 44 26.99 -0.60 5.97
CA ASN A 44 27.11 -1.02 7.38
C ASN A 44 25.79 -0.89 8.16
N ASP A 45 24.69 -0.61 7.47
CA ASP A 45 23.40 -0.54 8.15
C ASP A 45 23.01 -1.94 8.64
N THR A 46 22.31 -1.98 9.76
CA THR A 46 21.68 -3.20 10.25
C THR A 46 20.23 -3.19 9.74
N PRO A 47 19.86 -4.06 8.78
CA PRO A 47 18.50 -4.21 8.34
C PRO A 47 17.57 -4.57 9.49
N HIS A 48 16.33 -4.08 9.42
CA HIS A 48 15.29 -4.50 10.35
C HIS A 48 14.94 -5.99 10.16
N ASP A 49 14.20 -6.57 11.10
CA ASP A 49 13.80 -7.99 11.12
C ASP A 49 13.06 -8.47 9.86
N GLY A 50 12.37 -7.57 9.15
CA GLY A 50 11.70 -7.89 7.89
C GLY A 50 12.62 -8.28 6.74
N PHE A 51 13.92 -7.99 6.82
CA PHE A 51 14.88 -8.32 5.77
C PHE A 51 15.30 -9.79 5.85
N MET A 52 15.11 -10.52 4.74
CA MET A 52 15.29 -11.97 4.69
C MET A 52 16.43 -12.36 3.76
N ILE A 53 17.20 -13.34 4.18
CA ILE A 53 18.29 -13.98 3.43
C ILE A 53 17.86 -15.41 3.08
N ILE A 54 18.06 -15.82 1.82
CA ILE A 54 17.99 -17.23 1.46
C ILE A 54 19.38 -17.85 1.56
N GLY A 55 19.48 -18.97 2.27
CA GLY A 55 20.65 -19.81 2.34
C GLY A 55 20.39 -21.26 1.94
N THR A 56 21.46 -22.01 1.74
CA THR A 56 21.45 -23.44 1.42
C THR A 56 21.73 -24.27 2.67
N ASP A 57 21.06 -25.41 2.80
CA ASP A 57 21.37 -26.42 3.82
C ASP A 57 22.27 -27.53 3.29
N ALA A 58 22.87 -28.28 4.22
CA ALA A 58 23.75 -29.41 3.92
C ALA A 58 23.05 -30.50 3.07
N ASP A 59 21.72 -30.60 3.14
CA ASP A 59 20.90 -31.62 2.47
C ASP A 59 20.15 -31.09 1.22
N ASN A 60 20.67 -30.06 0.53
CA ASN A 60 20.07 -29.41 -0.66
C ASN A 60 18.72 -28.71 -0.42
N GLY A 61 18.31 -28.50 0.83
CA GLY A 61 17.13 -27.69 1.17
C GLY A 61 17.44 -26.19 1.16
N TYR A 62 16.45 -25.36 0.82
CA TYR A 62 16.52 -23.90 0.98
C TYR A 62 15.99 -23.48 2.35
N TYR A 63 16.67 -22.53 2.99
CA TYR A 63 16.23 -21.94 4.25
C TYR A 63 16.18 -20.42 4.13
N ARG A 64 15.20 -19.85 4.82
CA ARG A 64 15.06 -18.40 4.98
C ARG A 64 15.54 -18.05 6.37
N GLN A 65 16.38 -17.05 6.48
CA GLN A 65 16.84 -16.50 7.74
C GLN A 65 16.57 -15.01 7.77
N THR A 66 16.12 -14.51 8.91
CA THR A 66 16.14 -13.06 9.16
C THR A 66 17.59 -12.56 9.20
N TRP A 67 17.79 -11.25 9.06
CA TRP A 67 19.13 -10.68 9.22
C TRP A 67 19.77 -11.04 10.57
N GLN A 68 19.00 -11.00 11.66
CA GLN A 68 19.41 -11.30 13.03
C GLN A 68 19.85 -12.76 13.19
N GLU A 69 19.08 -13.69 12.61
CA GLU A 69 19.44 -15.11 12.56
C GLU A 69 20.73 -15.35 11.78
N TYR A 70 20.90 -14.67 10.65
CA TYR A 70 22.13 -14.77 9.86
C TYR A 70 23.36 -14.26 10.63
N GLN A 71 23.23 -13.20 11.44
CA GLN A 71 24.35 -12.71 12.26
C GLN A 71 24.77 -13.72 13.34
N THR A 72 23.83 -14.49 13.89
CA THR A 72 24.09 -15.42 15.00
C THR A 72 24.50 -16.81 14.52
N ASN A 73 23.94 -17.27 13.40
CA ASN A 73 24.26 -18.56 12.80
C ASN A 73 24.18 -18.45 11.25
N PRO A 74 25.24 -17.94 10.60
CA PRO A 74 25.23 -17.68 9.17
C PRO A 74 25.22 -19.00 8.39
N LYS A 75 24.15 -19.27 7.64
CA LYS A 75 24.16 -20.29 6.59
C LYS A 75 24.78 -19.71 5.31
N LEU A 76 25.31 -20.56 4.44
CA LEU A 76 25.85 -20.12 3.15
C LEU A 76 24.71 -19.52 2.33
N PRO A 77 24.84 -18.27 1.84
CA PRO A 77 23.80 -17.65 1.04
C PRO A 77 23.66 -18.36 -0.30
N LEU A 78 22.44 -18.43 -0.80
CA LEU A 78 22.18 -19.01 -2.10
C LEU A 78 22.77 -18.09 -3.18
N THR A 79 23.70 -18.60 -3.97
CA THR A 79 24.36 -17.84 -5.06
C THR A 79 23.76 -18.14 -6.44
N ILE A 80 22.95 -19.19 -6.55
CA ILE A 80 22.32 -19.64 -7.78
C ILE A 80 20.83 -19.29 -7.70
N PRO A 81 20.31 -18.47 -8.62
CA PRO A 81 18.89 -18.13 -8.63
C PRO A 81 18.05 -19.37 -8.96
N ASP A 82 16.94 -19.53 -8.24
CA ASP A 82 15.96 -20.57 -8.55
C ASP A 82 15.08 -20.07 -9.72
N LYS A 83 15.23 -20.70 -10.88
CA LYS A 83 14.55 -20.29 -12.12
C LYS A 83 13.12 -20.84 -12.24
N ASP A 84 12.80 -21.89 -11.48
CA ASP A 84 11.54 -22.63 -11.61
C ASP A 84 10.59 -22.37 -10.42
N CYS A 85 11.00 -21.49 -9.50
CA CYS A 85 10.26 -21.17 -8.29
C CYS A 85 9.04 -20.27 -8.58
N ILE A 86 7.89 -20.63 -8.00
CA ILE A 86 6.64 -19.86 -8.03
C ILE A 86 6.45 -19.04 -6.74
N GLU A 87 7.01 -19.50 -5.60
CA GLU A 87 6.86 -18.85 -4.29
C GLU A 87 8.21 -18.76 -3.56
N ASP A 88 8.56 -17.58 -3.04
CA ASP A 88 9.78 -17.31 -2.26
C ASP A 88 11.09 -17.41 -3.05
N CYS A 89 11.16 -16.67 -4.16
CA CYS A 89 12.20 -16.87 -5.16
C CYS A 89 13.37 -15.89 -5.03
N LEU A 90 14.57 -16.41 -5.26
CA LEU A 90 15.79 -15.63 -5.44
C LEU A 90 16.03 -15.36 -6.93
N LYS A 91 15.97 -14.09 -7.33
CA LYS A 91 16.20 -13.64 -8.69
C LYS A 91 17.49 -12.83 -8.79
N GLN A 92 18.29 -13.09 -9.82
CA GLN A 92 19.41 -12.21 -10.16
C GLN A 92 18.92 -11.03 -11.01
N LEU A 93 19.31 -9.82 -10.64
CA LEU A 93 19.01 -8.57 -11.35
C LEU A 93 20.12 -8.25 -12.35
N ASP A 94 19.81 -7.43 -13.36
CA ASP A 94 20.75 -7.04 -14.43
C ASP A 94 21.99 -6.28 -13.90
N ASN A 95 21.87 -5.64 -12.75
CA ASN A 95 22.97 -4.95 -12.06
C ASN A 95 23.90 -5.92 -11.28
N GLY A 96 23.63 -7.22 -11.32
CA GLY A 96 24.39 -8.25 -10.60
C GLY A 96 23.98 -8.45 -9.14
N ASN A 97 22.99 -7.71 -8.65
CA ASN A 97 22.41 -7.92 -7.32
C ASN A 97 21.40 -9.05 -7.34
N TYR A 98 20.99 -9.46 -6.14
CA TYR A 98 20.01 -10.52 -5.92
C TYR A 98 18.77 -9.93 -5.26
N LEU A 99 17.61 -10.34 -5.74
CA LEU A 99 16.30 -9.96 -5.24
C LEU A 99 15.62 -11.19 -4.68
N PHE A 100 15.31 -11.17 -3.39
CA PHE A 100 14.43 -12.14 -2.77
C PHE A 100 13.01 -11.58 -2.71
N ILE A 101 12.06 -12.34 -3.23
CA ILE A 101 10.63 -12.01 -3.22
C ILE A 101 9.93 -13.01 -2.32
N ASN A 102 9.35 -12.55 -1.21
CA ASN A 102 8.42 -13.33 -0.41
C ASN A 102 7.01 -12.92 -0.79
N GLU A 103 6.27 -13.83 -1.42
CA GLU A 103 4.87 -13.64 -1.81
C GLU A 103 3.97 -14.46 -0.89
N SER A 104 3.19 -13.77 -0.06
CA SER A 104 2.08 -14.38 0.67
C SER A 104 0.77 -13.66 0.33
N ALA A 105 -0.35 -14.35 0.54
CA ALA A 105 -1.68 -13.85 0.14
C ALA A 105 -2.03 -12.45 0.68
N MET A 106 -1.44 -12.01 1.80
CA MET A 106 -1.74 -10.73 2.45
C MET A 106 -0.52 -9.81 2.61
N TYR A 107 0.67 -10.31 2.31
CA TYR A 107 1.94 -9.65 2.55
C TYR A 107 2.95 -10.06 1.49
N MET A 108 3.55 -9.09 0.83
CA MET A 108 4.58 -9.30 -0.16
C MET A 108 5.77 -8.42 0.20
N SER A 109 6.97 -8.99 0.18
CA SER A 109 8.17 -8.25 0.51
C SER A 109 9.32 -8.56 -0.44
N HIS A 110 10.06 -7.52 -0.78
CA HIS A 110 11.17 -7.54 -1.70
C HIS A 110 12.42 -7.14 -0.91
N SER A 111 13.40 -8.02 -0.85
CA SER A 111 14.71 -7.75 -0.25
C SER A 111 15.77 -7.80 -1.34
N GLU A 112 16.40 -6.67 -1.66
CA GLU A 112 17.55 -6.62 -2.58
C GLU A 112 18.86 -6.64 -1.79
N TYR A 113 19.79 -7.47 -2.25
CA TYR A 113 21.10 -7.62 -1.63
C TYR A 113 22.19 -7.99 -2.62
N GLN A 114 23.43 -7.75 -2.22
CA GLN A 114 24.62 -8.15 -2.97
C GLN A 114 25.40 -9.19 -2.19
N ILE A 115 25.89 -10.20 -2.90
CA ILE A 115 26.77 -11.23 -2.33
C ILE A 115 28.20 -10.90 -2.74
N LYS A 116 29.09 -10.69 -1.77
CA LYS A 116 30.54 -10.51 -1.99
C LYS A 116 31.32 -11.51 -1.16
N GLY A 117 31.87 -12.54 -1.81
CA GLY A 117 32.44 -13.68 -1.11
C GLY A 117 31.37 -14.34 -0.24
N ASN A 118 31.65 -14.50 1.07
CA ASN A 118 30.68 -15.03 2.03
C ASN A 118 29.93 -13.95 2.82
N LYS A 119 29.88 -12.71 2.32
CA LYS A 119 29.17 -11.60 2.97
C LYS A 119 27.95 -11.18 2.18
N ILE A 120 26.83 -11.01 2.88
CA ILE A 120 25.63 -10.36 2.37
C ILE A 120 25.69 -8.86 2.68
N ILE A 121 25.48 -8.04 1.65
CA ILE A 121 25.33 -6.59 1.78
C ILE A 121 23.87 -6.26 1.48
N PRO A 122 23.07 -5.82 2.48
CA PRO A 122 21.71 -5.38 2.25
C PRO A 122 21.72 -4.10 1.41
N ILE A 123 20.80 -4.00 0.44
CA ILE A 123 20.67 -2.84 -0.44
C ILE A 123 19.36 -2.14 -0.20
N SER A 124 18.26 -2.89 -0.26
CA SER A 124 16.94 -2.33 -0.03
C SER A 124 15.94 -3.34 0.45
N PHE A 125 14.90 -2.84 1.10
CA PHE A 125 13.74 -3.62 1.49
C PHE A 125 12.46 -2.86 1.17
N LYS A 126 11.45 -3.58 0.68
CA LYS A 126 10.15 -3.01 0.36
C LYS A 126 9.05 -3.98 0.76
N THR A 127 7.99 -3.46 1.38
CA THR A 127 6.80 -4.24 1.70
C THR A 127 5.56 -3.74 1.00
N TYR A 128 4.67 -4.69 0.75
CA TYR A 128 3.35 -4.50 0.22
C TYR A 128 2.42 -5.30 1.12
N HIS A 129 1.58 -4.62 1.88
CA HIS A 129 0.58 -5.28 2.71
C HIS A 129 -0.81 -4.72 2.41
N LEU A 130 -1.86 -5.50 2.70
CA LEU A 130 -3.26 -5.08 2.50
C LEU A 130 -3.60 -3.76 3.19
N GLY A 131 -2.87 -3.38 4.25
CA GLY A 131 -2.98 -2.07 4.89
C GLY A 131 -2.76 -0.90 3.92
N HIS A 132 -1.86 -1.01 2.95
CA HIS A 132 -1.70 0.01 1.91
C HIS A 132 -2.96 0.19 1.06
N ILE A 133 -3.65 -0.90 0.75
CA ILE A 133 -4.92 -0.87 0.00
C ILE A 133 -6.00 -0.22 0.87
N PHE A 134 -6.06 -0.56 2.16
CA PHE A 134 -7.01 0.04 3.09
C PHE A 134 -6.80 1.55 3.24
N VAL A 135 -5.56 1.99 3.44
CA VAL A 135 -5.22 3.42 3.47
C VAL A 135 -5.51 4.09 2.13
N GLY A 136 -5.22 3.41 1.01
CA GLY A 136 -5.57 3.86 -0.33
C GLY A 136 -7.07 4.07 -0.53
N MET A 137 -7.90 3.16 -0.03
CA MET A 137 -9.38 3.25 -0.06
C MET A 137 -9.90 4.46 0.72
N ILE A 138 -9.35 4.70 1.93
CA ILE A 138 -9.67 5.88 2.75
C ILE A 138 -9.23 7.15 2.01
N GLY A 139 -7.99 7.18 1.51
CA GLY A 139 -7.45 8.30 0.76
C GLY A 139 -8.29 8.64 -0.48
N ALA A 140 -8.72 7.62 -1.24
CA ALA A 140 -9.57 7.77 -2.41
C ALA A 140 -10.93 8.42 -2.07
N PHE A 141 -11.48 8.12 -0.89
CA PHE A 141 -12.70 8.78 -0.42
C PHE A 141 -12.49 10.28 -0.20
N PHE A 142 -11.39 10.67 0.45
CA PHE A 142 -11.04 12.08 0.65
C PHE A 142 -10.75 12.81 -0.66
N VAL A 143 -9.97 12.22 -1.57
CA VAL A 143 -9.67 12.80 -2.89
C VAL A 143 -10.96 13.05 -3.67
N ARG A 144 -11.88 12.08 -3.68
CA ARG A 144 -13.18 12.25 -4.34
C ARG A 144 -14.01 13.36 -3.69
N GLY A 145 -14.01 13.47 -2.37
CA GLY A 145 -14.66 14.55 -1.64
C GLY A 145 -14.09 15.92 -2.01
N PHE A 146 -12.76 16.01 -2.07
CA PHE A 146 -12.04 17.22 -2.46
C PHE A 146 -12.31 17.64 -3.91
N LEU A 147 -12.33 16.69 -4.85
CA LEU A 147 -12.69 16.97 -6.25
C LEU A 147 -14.12 17.50 -6.37
N LYS A 148 -15.07 16.91 -5.62
CA LYS A 148 -16.46 17.40 -5.57
C LYS A 148 -16.52 18.82 -5.02
N TYR A 149 -15.76 19.11 -3.96
CA TYR A 149 -15.62 20.45 -3.40
C TYR A 149 -15.11 21.45 -4.44
N LEU A 150 -13.97 21.15 -5.09
CA LEU A 150 -13.38 22.01 -6.12
C LEU A 150 -14.35 22.30 -7.26
N PHE A 151 -15.07 21.29 -7.74
CA PHE A 151 -16.06 21.45 -8.80
C PHE A 151 -17.22 22.37 -8.37
N SER A 152 -17.77 22.16 -7.17
CA SER A 152 -18.83 23.03 -6.63
C SER A 152 -18.35 24.47 -6.47
N ILE A 153 -17.15 24.68 -5.92
CA ILE A 153 -16.56 26.02 -5.79
C ILE A 153 -16.38 26.67 -7.17
N PHE A 154 -15.87 25.94 -8.16
CA PHE A 154 -15.68 26.49 -9.50
C PHE A 154 -16.99 27.00 -10.12
N GLN A 155 -18.10 26.29 -9.89
CA GLN A 155 -19.43 26.71 -10.37
C GLN A 155 -19.95 27.96 -9.66
N ILE A 156 -19.79 28.04 -8.33
CA ILE A 156 -20.38 29.11 -7.51
C ILE A 156 -19.42 30.27 -7.23
N ARG A 157 -18.17 30.22 -7.69
CA ARG A 157 -17.11 31.19 -7.30
C ARG A 157 -17.44 32.66 -7.54
N LYS A 158 -18.31 32.96 -8.51
CA LYS A 158 -18.71 34.33 -8.84
C LYS A 158 -19.86 34.84 -7.95
N ASP A 159 -20.54 33.96 -7.25
CA ASP A 159 -21.64 34.29 -6.34
C ASP A 159 -21.17 34.14 -4.89
N LYS A 160 -20.94 35.29 -4.24
CA LYS A 160 -20.48 35.37 -2.85
C LYS A 160 -21.47 34.76 -1.88
N GLN A 161 -22.77 34.90 -2.12
CA GLN A 161 -23.81 34.42 -1.21
C GLN A 161 -23.99 32.91 -1.34
N ALA A 162 -23.95 32.37 -2.56
CA ALA A 162 -23.91 30.94 -2.81
C ALA A 162 -22.67 30.29 -2.19
N MET A 163 -21.49 30.92 -2.31
CA MET A 163 -20.25 30.44 -1.71
C MET A 163 -20.33 30.37 -0.18
N ILE A 164 -20.85 31.41 0.48
CA ILE A 164 -21.02 31.44 1.95
C ILE A 164 -22.00 30.35 2.39
N SER A 165 -23.13 30.21 1.69
CA SER A 165 -24.13 29.19 2.01
C SER A 165 -23.55 27.78 1.92
N TYR A 166 -22.84 27.48 0.82
CA TYR A 166 -22.20 26.19 0.61
C TYR A 166 -21.17 25.84 1.70
N HIS A 167 -20.32 26.79 2.09
CA HIS A 167 -19.35 26.54 3.16
C HIS A 167 -19.99 26.33 4.53
N LYS A 168 -21.08 27.06 4.85
CA LYS A 168 -21.84 26.83 6.09
C LYS A 168 -22.42 25.42 6.15
N GLU A 169 -23.00 24.96 5.04
CA GLU A 169 -23.57 23.62 4.94
C GLU A 169 -22.47 22.54 5.03
N LEU A 170 -21.36 22.74 4.33
CA LEU A 170 -20.21 21.85 4.39
C LEU A 170 -19.65 21.75 5.81
N ALA A 171 -19.47 22.88 6.49
CA ALA A 171 -18.98 22.93 7.87
C ALA A 171 -19.92 22.18 8.82
N LYS A 172 -21.23 22.37 8.67
CA LYS A 172 -22.23 21.63 9.46
C LYS A 172 -22.12 20.12 9.24
N ASN A 173 -22.02 19.67 7.98
CA ASN A 173 -21.91 18.26 7.65
C ASN A 173 -20.60 17.64 8.15
N LEU A 174 -19.48 18.36 8.06
CA LEU A 174 -18.20 17.93 8.63
C LEU A 174 -18.27 17.81 10.15
N LEU A 175 -18.91 18.77 10.83
CA LEU A 175 -19.05 18.74 12.29
C LEU A 175 -19.89 17.54 12.75
N ILE A 176 -20.96 17.21 12.02
CA ILE A 176 -21.74 15.99 12.24
C ILE A 176 -20.88 14.74 12.02
N ALA A 177 -20.13 14.68 10.92
CA ALA A 177 -19.26 13.54 10.64
C ALA A 177 -18.19 13.34 11.71
N CYS A 178 -17.55 14.42 12.19
CA CYS A 178 -16.60 14.39 13.30
C CYS A 178 -17.25 13.93 14.61
N ALA A 179 -18.47 14.38 14.91
CA ALA A 179 -19.20 13.93 16.09
C ALA A 179 -19.52 12.43 16.03
N VAL A 180 -19.96 11.91 14.87
CA VAL A 180 -20.21 10.48 14.68
C VAL A 180 -18.94 9.66 14.82
N LEU A 181 -17.83 10.09 14.20
CA LEU A 181 -16.53 9.42 14.33
C LEU A 181 -16.01 9.44 15.77
N GLY A 182 -16.20 10.56 16.49
CA GLY A 182 -15.82 10.68 17.89
C GLY A 182 -16.63 9.74 18.81
N ILE A 183 -17.94 9.65 18.60
CA ILE A 183 -18.80 8.70 19.34
C ILE A 183 -18.39 7.26 19.03
N PHE A 184 -18.17 6.93 17.75
CA PHE A 184 -17.73 5.60 17.34
C PHE A 184 -16.40 5.19 18.02
N TRP A 185 -15.42 6.09 18.05
CA TRP A 185 -14.16 5.86 18.74
C TRP A 185 -14.31 5.73 20.25
N ALA A 186 -15.14 6.55 20.88
CA ALA A 186 -15.43 6.46 22.31
C ALA A 186 -16.07 5.12 22.68
N VAL A 187 -16.99 4.62 21.85
CA VAL A 187 -17.61 3.30 22.04
C VAL A 187 -16.56 2.20 21.93
N ILE A 188 -15.75 2.18 20.87
CA ILE A 188 -14.67 1.18 20.71
C ILE A 188 -13.77 1.17 21.94
N TYR A 189 -13.27 2.33 22.35
CA TYR A 189 -12.35 2.45 23.48
C TYR A 189 -12.97 2.00 24.82
N LEU A 190 -14.27 2.17 25.01
CA LEU A 190 -14.98 1.73 26.22
C LEU A 190 -15.38 0.25 26.19
N THR A 191 -15.34 -0.40 25.02
CA THR A 191 -15.74 -1.81 24.83
C THR A 191 -14.61 -2.76 24.50
N ALA A 192 -13.39 -2.24 24.26
CA ALA A 192 -12.15 -2.98 24.06
C ALA A 192 -11.38 -3.08 25.38
#